data_AF-A0A2T4U395-F1
#
_entry.id   AF-A0A2T4U395-F1
#
_cell.length_a   1.000
_cell.length_b   1.000
_cell.length_c   1.000
_cell.angle_alpha   90.00
_cell.angle_beta   90.00
_cell.angle_gamma   90.00
#
_symmetry.space_group_name_H-M   'P 1'
#
loop_
_entity.id
_entity.type
_entity.pdbx_description
1 polymer ?
#
loop_
_entity_poly.entity_id
_entity_poly.type
_entity_poly.pdbx_seq_one_letter_code
_entity_poly.pdbx_strand_id
1 'polypeptide(L)'
;MVFAVLYRNKTKKDKGWVFNYFKLSYRRKLIRTWISLPMSLIAIFLLYIITDWAEQLYITLGVLLVVTFLIQLIYNYVKWKREEVGD
;
A
#
# COMPACT_ATOMS: atom_id res chain seq x y z
N MET A 1 -3.69 -6.30 -15.26
CA MET A 1 -5.00 -5.62 -15.44
C MET A 1 -6.21 -6.57 -15.38
N VAL A 2 -6.10 -7.84 -15.77
CA VAL A 2 -7.24 -8.81 -15.83
C VAL A 2 -8.01 -9.00 -14.51
N PHE A 3 -7.30 -9.09 -13.37
CA PHE A 3 -7.95 -9.31 -12.07
C PHE A 3 -8.76 -8.12 -11.54
N ALA A 4 -8.47 -6.89 -11.98
CA ALA A 4 -9.21 -5.71 -11.54
C ALA A 4 -10.65 -5.68 -12.08
N VAL A 5 -10.83 -6.20 -13.30
CA VAL A 5 -12.14 -6.26 -13.97
C VAL A 5 -13.02 -7.36 -13.36
N LEU A 6 -12.43 -8.53 -13.10
CA LEU A 6 -13.13 -9.71 -12.57
C LEU A 6 -13.73 -9.51 -11.16
N TYR A 7 -13.16 -8.63 -10.36
CA TYR A 7 -13.55 -8.44 -8.96
C TYR A 7 -14.29 -7.13 -8.68
N ARG A 8 -14.68 -6.39 -9.73
CA ARG A 8 -15.36 -5.09 -9.61
C ARG A 8 -16.75 -5.18 -8.95
N ASN A 9 -17.47 -6.29 -9.11
CA ASN A 9 -18.83 -6.51 -8.58
C ASN A 9 -18.91 -7.56 -7.45
N LYS A 10 -17.77 -7.99 -6.88
CA LYS A 10 -17.79 -8.99 -5.81
C LYS A 10 -17.71 -8.32 -4.45
N THR A 11 -18.56 -8.74 -3.53
CA THR A 11 -18.54 -8.32 -2.12
C THR A 11 -17.15 -8.50 -1.54
N LYS A 12 -16.63 -7.41 -0.99
CA LYS A 12 -15.29 -7.40 -0.41
C LYS A 12 -15.32 -8.07 0.95
N LYS A 13 -14.34 -8.92 1.20
CA LYS A 13 -14.26 -9.65 2.46
C LYS A 13 -13.47 -8.83 3.47
N ASP A 14 -14.16 -8.41 4.52
CA ASP A 14 -13.59 -7.73 5.69
C ASP A 14 -13.20 -8.69 6.84
N LYS A 15 -13.64 -9.96 6.79
CA LYS A 15 -13.26 -11.01 7.78
C LYS A 15 -12.66 -12.25 7.09
N GLY A 16 -11.65 -12.85 7.70
CA GLY A 16 -10.92 -14.04 7.21
C GLY A 16 -9.64 -13.76 6.39
N TRP A 17 -8.82 -14.80 6.20
CA TRP A 17 -7.58 -14.76 5.41
C TRP A 17 -7.92 -14.72 3.91
N VAL A 18 -7.44 -13.71 3.21
CA VAL A 18 -7.71 -13.51 1.77
C VAL A 18 -6.39 -13.22 1.08
N PHE A 19 -5.91 -14.17 0.28
CA PHE A 19 -4.64 -14.05 -0.43
C PHE A 19 -4.73 -13.11 -1.65
N ASN A 20 -5.91 -13.01 -2.27
CA ASN A 20 -6.11 -12.20 -3.48
C ASN A 20 -6.34 -10.72 -3.15
N TYR A 21 -5.37 -9.87 -3.50
CA TYR A 21 -5.39 -8.41 -3.28
C TYR A 21 -6.66 -7.70 -3.79
N PHE A 22 -7.29 -8.20 -4.85
CA PHE A 22 -8.49 -7.59 -5.43
C PHE A 22 -9.77 -7.87 -4.62
N LYS A 23 -9.79 -8.91 -3.76
CA LYS A 23 -10.91 -9.25 -2.88
C LYS A 23 -10.87 -8.57 -1.51
N LEU A 24 -9.76 -7.90 -1.14
CA LEU A 24 -9.66 -7.19 0.14
C LEU A 24 -10.45 -5.88 0.11
N SER A 25 -11.12 -5.59 1.24
CA SER A 25 -11.66 -4.27 1.53
C SER A 25 -10.57 -3.20 1.45
N TYR A 26 -10.95 -1.97 1.07
CA TYR A 26 -10.01 -0.86 1.08
C TYR A 26 -9.50 -0.55 2.50
N ARG A 27 -10.30 -0.81 3.55
CA ARG A 27 -9.85 -0.73 4.96
C ARG A 27 -8.63 -1.60 5.24
N ARG A 28 -8.66 -2.88 4.87
CA ARG A 28 -7.50 -3.77 5.07
C ARG A 28 -6.30 -3.37 4.24
N LYS A 29 -6.51 -2.82 3.04
CA LYS A 29 -5.42 -2.26 2.22
C LYS A 29 -4.77 -1.06 2.91
N LEU A 30 -5.56 -0.17 3.51
CA LEU A 30 -5.05 0.94 4.32
C LEU A 30 -4.21 0.44 5.50
N ILE A 31 -4.72 -0.51 6.30
CA ILE A 31 -3.95 -1.10 7.42
C ILE A 31 -2.63 -1.71 6.93
N ARG A 32 -2.67 -2.42 5.80
CA ARG A 32 -1.47 -3.04 5.22
C ARG A 32 -0.47 -1.98 4.72
N THR A 33 -0.94 -0.89 4.13
CA THR A 33 -0.10 0.24 3.72
C THR A 33 0.56 0.90 4.95
N TRP A 34 -0.18 1.08 6.04
CA TRP A 34 0.34 1.59 7.32
C TRP A 34 1.39 0.67 7.95
N ILE A 35 1.22 -0.66 7.90
CA ILE A 35 2.22 -1.62 8.41
C ILE A 35 3.42 -1.73 7.47
N SER A 36 3.24 -1.57 6.16
CA SER A 36 4.36 -1.62 5.21
C SER A 36 5.29 -0.41 5.35
N LEU A 37 4.78 0.76 5.74
CA LEU A 37 5.60 1.95 5.90
C LEU A 37 6.77 1.76 6.90
N PRO A 38 6.56 1.34 8.16
CA PRO A 38 7.66 1.10 9.09
C PRO A 38 8.57 -0.05 8.61
N MET A 39 8.02 -1.08 7.97
CA MET A 39 8.82 -2.18 7.43
C MET A 39 9.79 -1.70 6.33
N SER A 40 9.33 -0.80 5.46
CA SER A 40 10.16 -0.25 4.40
C SER A 40 11.18 0.77 4.91
N LEU A 41 10.87 1.53 5.96
CA LEU A 41 11.85 2.38 6.65
C LEU A 41 12.99 1.55 7.25
N ILE A 42 12.65 0.43 7.90
CA ILE A 42 13.65 -0.52 8.44
C ILE A 42 14.51 -1.08 7.30
N ALA A 43 13.92 -1.42 6.15
CA ALA A 43 14.68 -1.92 5.01
C ALA A 43 15.68 -0.88 4.46
N ILE A 44 15.28 0.39 4.35
CA ILE A 44 16.19 1.48 3.94
C ILE A 44 17.29 1.68 4.98
N PHE A 45 16.98 1.62 6.27
CA PHE A 45 17.96 1.73 7.35
C PHE A 45 18.97 0.58 7.34
N LEU A 46 18.52 -0.65 7.10
CA LEU A 46 19.41 -1.80 6.94
C LEU A 46 20.31 -1.67 5.72
N LEU A 47 19.77 -1.19 4.58
CA LEU A 47 20.58 -0.91 3.39
C LEU A 47 21.65 0.14 3.69
N TYR A 48 21.32 1.19 4.43
CA TYR A 48 22.28 2.21 4.85
C TYR A 48 23.45 1.64 5.66
N ILE A 49 23.21 0.65 6.51
CA ILE A 49 24.28 0.00 7.30
C ILE A 49 25.11 -0.97 6.46
N ILE A 50 24.49 -1.67 5.50
CA ILE A 50 25.13 -2.78 4.78
C ILE A 50 25.87 -2.29 3.52
N THR A 51 25.47 -1.14 2.96
CA THR A 51 26.00 -0.65 1.69
C THR A 51 26.60 0.75 1.81
N ASP A 52 27.70 1.00 1.11
CA ASP A 52 28.34 2.32 0.99
C ASP A 52 27.82 3.08 -0.24
N TRP A 53 26.51 3.09 -0.44
CA TRP A 53 25.92 3.86 -1.52
C TRP A 53 26.01 5.36 -1.25
N ALA A 54 26.02 6.14 -2.33
CA ALA A 54 25.98 7.59 -2.21
C ALA A 54 24.74 8.05 -1.44
N GLU A 55 24.90 9.01 -0.52
CA GLU A 55 23.83 9.55 0.33
C GLU A 55 22.60 10.00 -0.47
N GLN A 56 22.82 10.54 -1.67
CA GLN A 56 21.76 10.95 -2.59
C GLN A 56 20.82 9.79 -2.97
N LEU A 57 21.30 8.56 -3.04
CA LEU A 57 20.48 7.39 -3.35
C LEU A 57 19.51 7.08 -2.20
N TYR A 58 19.96 7.12 -0.94
CA TYR A 58 19.08 6.91 0.21
C TYR A 58 18.00 7.99 0.31
N ILE A 59 18.37 9.24 0.10
CA ILE A 59 17.42 10.37 0.05
C ILE A 59 16.39 10.16 -1.06
N THR A 60 16.85 9.78 -2.26
CA THR A 60 15.96 9.52 -3.41
C THR A 60 14.98 8.37 -3.13
N LEU A 61 15.47 7.27 -2.53
CA LEU A 61 14.62 6.14 -2.13
C LEU A 61 13.59 6.54 -1.07
N GLY A 62 13.99 7.34 -0.09
CA GLY A 62 13.09 7.87 0.94
C GLY A 62 11.99 8.74 0.35
N VAL A 63 12.33 9.66 -0.56
CA VAL A 63 11.36 10.52 -1.25
C VAL A 63 10.40 9.68 -2.09
N LEU A 64 10.89 8.74 -2.90
CA LEU A 64 10.06 7.84 -3.69
C LEU A 64 9.10 7.02 -2.82
N LEU A 65 9.58 6.57 -1.66
CA LEU A 65 8.76 5.83 -0.70
C LEU A 65 7.60 6.68 -0.16
N VAL A 66 7.89 7.91 0.26
CA VAL A 66 6.86 8.84 0.78
C VAL A 66 5.83 9.17 -0.31
N VAL A 67 6.28 9.48 -1.53
CA VAL A 67 5.38 9.80 -2.65
C VAL A 67 4.48 8.61 -2.98
N THR A 68 5.04 7.41 -3.10
CA THR A 68 4.25 6.21 -3.38
C THR A 68 3.28 5.86 -2.25
N PHE A 69 3.68 6.04 -1.00
CA PHE A 69 2.81 5.86 0.17
C PHE A 69 1.63 6.84 0.14
N LEU A 70 1.88 8.13 -0.10
CA LEU A 70 0.83 9.15 -0.18
C LEU A 70 -0.16 8.85 -1.30
N ILE A 71 0.33 8.47 -2.48
CA ILE A 71 -0.53 8.06 -3.60
C ILE A 71 -1.40 6.86 -3.20
N GLN A 72 -0.82 5.83 -2.58
CA GLN A 72 -1.58 4.67 -2.13
C GLN A 72 -2.61 5.03 -1.05
N LEU A 73 -2.25 5.87 -0.10
CA LEU A 73 -3.12 6.31 0.99
C LEU A 73 -4.32 7.06 0.43
N ILE A 74 -4.08 8.06 -0.43
CA ILE A 74 -5.13 8.86 -1.07
C ILE A 74 -6.03 7.97 -1.93
N TYR A 75 -5.44 7.12 -2.79
CA TYR A 75 -6.22 6.23 -3.66
C TYR A 75 -7.11 5.31 -2.84
N ASN A 76 -6.56 4.64 -1.83
CA ASN A 76 -7.31 3.72 -0.99
C ASN A 76 -8.37 4.44 -0.16
N TYR A 77 -8.08 5.64 0.35
CA TYR A 77 -9.02 6.46 1.11
C TYR A 77 -10.20 6.95 0.25
N VAL A 78 -9.93 7.52 -0.93
CA VAL A 78 -10.96 7.99 -1.87
C VAL A 78 -11.85 6.82 -2.29
N LYS A 79 -11.27 5.66 -2.54
CA LYS A 79 -12.02 4.48 -2.98
C LYS A 79 -12.80 3.82 -1.85
N TRP A 80 -12.28 3.85 -0.62
CA TRP A 80 -13.03 3.45 0.57
C TRP A 80 -14.27 4.34 0.78
N LYS A 81 -14.09 5.66 0.73
CA LYS A 81 -15.21 6.61 0.87
C LYS A 81 -16.26 6.46 -0.22
N ARG A 82 -15.85 6.17 -1.46
CA ARG A 82 -16.79 5.90 -2.56
C ARG A 82 -17.56 4.58 -2.42
N GLU A 83 -16.98 3.58 -1.77
CA GLU A 83 -17.70 2.33 -1.47
C GLU A 83 -18.69 2.52 -0.33
N GLU A 84 -18.38 3.33 0.69
CA GLU A 84 -19.32 3.62 1.79
C GLU A 84 -20.50 4.54 1.40
N VAL A 85 -20.38 5.32 0.31
CA VAL A 85 -21.45 6.22 -0.17
C VAL A 85 -22.36 5.53 -1.21
N GLY A 86 -21.97 4.35 -1.71
CA GLY A 86 -22.71 3.60 -2.74
C GLY A 86 -23.53 2.42 -2.22
N ASP A 87 -23.44 2.11 -0.93
CA ASP A 87 -24.29 1.15 -0.19
C ASP A 87 -25.39 1.92 0.57
#